data_AF-A0A914FWN4-F1
#
_entry.id   AF-A0A914FWN4-F1
#
_cell.length_a   1.000
_cell.length_b   1.000
_cell.length_c   1.000
_cell.angle_alpha   90.00
_cell.angle_beta   90.00
_cell.angle_gamma   90.00
#
_symmetry.space_group_name_H-M   'P 1'
#
loop_
_entity.id
_entity.type
_entity.pdbx_description
1 polymer ?
#
loop_
_entity_poly.entity_id
_entity_poly.type
_entity_poly.pdbx_seq_one_letter_code
_entity_poly.pdbx_strand_id
1 'polypeptide(L)'
;MQKLWKGEIKADKSDHLYAWGWAKRSKDFQFGGSSPNRTGYYYHTGAAVGASSVLLIRPTDHHHLENGKPYGICVVVLSNKQDAGKGLT
;
A
#
# COMPACT_ATOMS: atom_id res chain seq x y z
N MET A 1 -8.42 -8.03 28.97
CA MET A 1 -7.21 -8.42 28.22
C MET A 1 -6.59 -7.18 27.60
N GLN A 2 -5.42 -6.74 28.08
CA GLN A 2 -4.62 -5.72 27.39
C GLN A 2 -3.87 -6.38 26.24
N LYS A 3 -3.95 -5.82 25.03
CA LYS A 3 -3.17 -6.31 23.89
C LYS A 3 -1.69 -6.01 24.14
N LEU A 4 -0.87 -7.07 24.22
CA LEU A 4 0.59 -6.99 24.42
C LEU A 4 1.29 -6.22 23.28
N TRP A 5 0.75 -6.29 22.06
CA TRP A 5 1.30 -5.62 20.90
C TRP A 5 0.20 -5.38 19.84
N LYS A 6 0.26 -4.22 19.16
CA LYS A 6 -0.72 -3.84 18.13
C LYS A 6 -0.41 -4.45 16.75
N GLY A 7 0.81 -4.88 16.50
CA GLY A 7 1.21 -5.48 15.22
C GLY A 7 1.68 -4.50 14.15
N GLU A 8 1.61 -3.19 14.40
CA GLU A 8 1.93 -2.12 13.46
C GLU A 8 2.68 -0.97 14.14
N ILE A 9 3.63 -0.36 13.44
CA ILE A 9 4.47 0.76 13.92
C ILE A 9 4.36 1.90 12.89
N LYS A 10 4.31 3.17 13.32
CA LYS A 10 4.41 4.29 12.37
C LYS A 10 5.81 4.33 11.77
N ALA A 11 5.89 4.32 10.44
CA ALA A 11 7.15 4.23 9.71
C ALA A 11 7.95 5.55 9.72
N ASP A 12 7.27 6.70 9.88
CA ASP A 12 7.87 8.05 9.97
C ASP A 12 6.80 9.08 10.42
N LYS A 13 7.08 10.40 10.28
CA LYS A 13 6.15 11.53 10.42
C LYS A 13 4.93 11.47 9.49
N SER A 14 5.01 10.67 8.43
CA SER A 14 3.89 10.36 7.54
C SER A 14 2.89 9.38 8.17
N ASP A 15 1.62 9.42 7.77
CA ASP A 15 0.59 8.46 8.19
C ASP A 15 0.75 7.03 7.61
N HIS A 16 1.98 6.63 7.32
CA HIS A 16 2.34 5.28 6.90
C HIS A 16 2.54 4.38 8.13
N LEU A 17 1.80 3.28 8.17
CA LEU A 17 1.97 2.22 9.15
C LEU A 17 2.81 1.10 8.53
N TYR A 18 3.70 0.50 9.29
CA TYR A 18 4.52 -0.63 8.86
C TYR A 18 4.27 -1.85 9.74
N ALA A 19 4.10 -3.00 9.10
CA ALA A 19 3.82 -4.26 9.77
C ALA A 19 4.31 -5.42 8.90
N TRP A 20 5.12 -6.31 9.47
CA TRP A 20 5.46 -7.60 8.84
C TRP A 20 6.06 -7.47 7.42
N GLY A 21 6.87 -6.43 7.18
CA GLY A 21 7.47 -6.17 5.85
C GLY A 21 6.62 -5.31 4.92
N TRP A 22 5.39 -4.97 5.31
CA TRP A 22 4.45 -4.18 4.51
C TRP A 22 4.30 -2.77 5.06
N ALA A 23 4.27 -1.81 4.15
CA ALA A 23 3.73 -0.49 4.44
C ALA A 23 2.21 -0.49 4.18
N LYS A 24 1.47 0.22 5.00
CA LYS A 24 0.01 0.36 4.96
C LYS A 24 -0.32 1.84 4.98
N ARG A 25 -1.25 2.24 4.13
CA ARG A 25 -1.85 3.57 4.16
C ARG A 25 -3.33 3.46 4.50
N SER A 26 -3.73 4.22 5.51
CA SER A 26 -5.12 4.30 5.96
C SER A 26 -6.01 5.01 4.93
N LYS A 27 -7.33 4.83 5.09
CA LYS A 27 -8.38 5.29 4.16
C LYS A 27 -8.42 6.81 3.98
N ASP A 28 -7.85 7.56 4.92
CA ASP A 28 -7.98 9.01 5.01
C ASP A 28 -7.04 9.80 4.07
N PHE A 29 -6.34 9.13 3.15
CA PHE A 29 -5.40 9.80 2.25
C PHE A 29 -6.08 10.38 1.00
N GLN A 30 -6.04 11.70 0.85
CA GLN A 30 -6.47 12.40 -0.37
C GLN A 30 -5.33 12.48 -1.39
N PHE A 31 -5.56 11.95 -2.59
CA PHE A 31 -4.70 12.19 -3.75
C PHE A 31 -5.57 12.33 -5.00
N GLY A 32 -5.52 13.49 -5.65
CA GLY A 32 -6.15 13.77 -6.94
C GLY A 32 -7.68 13.68 -6.96
N GLY A 33 -8.36 14.79 -6.68
CA GLY A 33 -9.63 15.23 -7.30
C GLY A 33 -10.88 14.35 -7.25
N SER A 34 -10.88 13.12 -6.74
CA SER A 34 -12.08 12.28 -6.72
C SER A 34 -12.10 11.32 -5.52
N SER A 35 -13.12 11.45 -4.67
CA SER A 35 -13.52 10.50 -3.63
C SER A 35 -15.05 10.33 -3.73
N PRO A 36 -15.65 9.18 -3.34
CA PRO A 36 -15.45 8.54 -2.05
C PRO A 36 -15.25 7.00 -2.13
N ASN A 37 -14.86 6.38 -1.02
CA ASN A 37 -14.72 4.91 -0.83
C ASN A 37 -13.38 4.28 -1.25
N ARG A 38 -12.24 4.93 -0.97
CA ARG A 38 -10.95 4.25 -1.05
C ARG A 38 -10.68 3.48 0.24
N THR A 39 -10.70 2.15 0.12
CA THR A 39 -10.17 1.23 1.12
C THR A 39 -8.66 1.45 1.27
N GLY A 40 -8.13 1.28 2.48
CA GLY A 40 -6.70 1.41 2.73
C GLY A 40 -5.92 0.42 1.87
N TYR A 41 -4.68 0.76 1.51
CA TYR A 41 -3.86 -0.10 0.68
C TYR A 41 -2.57 -0.49 1.40
N TYR A 42 -2.05 -1.63 1.01
CA TYR A 42 -0.79 -2.19 1.46
C TYR A 42 0.19 -2.13 0.30
N TYR A 43 1.45 -1.85 0.58
CA TYR A 43 2.46 -1.82 -0.46
C TYR A 43 3.84 -2.22 0.08
N HIS A 44 4.69 -2.65 -0.83
CA HIS A 44 6.09 -2.93 -0.58
C HIS A 44 6.91 -2.43 -1.78
N THR A 45 8.07 -1.86 -1.50
CA THR A 45 8.98 -1.33 -2.52
C THR A 45 10.28 -2.10 -2.49
N GLY A 46 10.77 -2.52 -3.65
CA GLY A 46 12.08 -3.13 -3.82
C GLY A 46 13.01 -2.22 -4.60
N ALA A 47 14.28 -2.19 -4.23
CA ALA A 47 15.32 -1.50 -4.98
C ALA A 47 16.59 -2.36 -5.01
N ALA A 48 17.17 -2.48 -6.19
CA ALA A 48 18.45 -3.13 -6.44
C ALA A 48 19.24 -2.28 -7.44
N VAL A 49 20.54 -2.57 -7.63
CA VAL A 49 21.36 -1.83 -8.59
C VAL A 49 20.77 -2.01 -10.00
N GLY A 50 20.33 -0.91 -10.60
CA GLY A 50 19.72 -0.91 -11.93
C GLY A 50 18.27 -1.43 -11.99
N ALA A 51 17.59 -1.67 -10.87
CA ALA A 51 16.19 -2.10 -10.88
C ALA A 51 15.38 -1.57 -9.70
N SER A 52 14.09 -1.36 -9.92
CA SER A 52 13.14 -0.99 -8.87
C SER A 52 11.81 -1.70 -9.05
N SER A 53 11.08 -1.88 -7.96
CA SER A 53 9.76 -2.48 -7.96
C SER A 53 8.82 -1.85 -6.94
N VAL A 54 7.54 -1.86 -7.28
CA VAL A 54 6.45 -1.49 -6.38
C VAL A 54 5.36 -2.53 -6.51
N LEU A 55 4.95 -3.11 -5.38
CA LEU A 55 3.76 -3.95 -5.25
C LEU A 55 2.74 -3.21 -4.39
N LEU A 56 1.53 -3.01 -4.90
CA LEU A 56 0.41 -2.40 -4.19
C LEU A 56 -0.80 -3.33 -4.21
N ILE A 57 -1.38 -3.57 -3.05
CA ILE A 57 -2.57 -4.39 -2.85
C ILE A 57 -3.62 -3.53 -2.15
N ARG A 58 -4.77 -3.39 -2.78
CA ARG A 58 -5.95 -2.72 -2.21
C ARG A 58 -7.10 -3.72 -2.14
N PRO A 59 -7.33 -4.34 -0.96
CA PRO A 59 -8.52 -5.16 -0.73
C PRO A 59 -9.79 -4.31 -0.86
N THR A 60 -10.88 -4.86 -1.38
CA THR A 60 -12.18 -4.18 -1.34
C THR A 60 -12.89 -4.50 -0.01
N ASP A 61 -13.58 -3.52 0.58
CA ASP A 61 -14.28 -3.70 1.85
C ASP A 61 -15.49 -4.65 1.66
N HIS A 62 -15.80 -5.38 2.74
CA HIS A 62 -16.55 -6.64 2.85
C HIS A 62 -18.00 -6.73 2.35
N HIS A 63 -18.50 -5.86 1.46
CA HIS A 63 -19.89 -5.94 0.98
C HIS A 63 -20.12 -6.64 -0.37
N HIS A 64 -19.07 -6.90 -1.16
CA HIS A 64 -19.21 -7.62 -2.44
C HIS A 64 -18.22 -8.77 -2.59
N LEU A 65 -18.10 -9.68 -1.61
CA LEU A 65 -17.39 -10.94 -1.85
C LEU A 65 -18.09 -11.68 -3.00
N GLU A 66 -17.57 -11.60 -4.23
CA GLU A 66 -17.99 -12.50 -5.30
C GLU A 66 -17.73 -13.93 -4.83
N ASN A 67 -18.79 -14.65 -4.49
CA ASN A 67 -18.74 -16.05 -4.07
C ASN A 67 -17.89 -16.30 -2.80
N GLY A 68 -17.82 -15.34 -1.88
CA GLY A 68 -17.08 -15.51 -0.61
C GLY A 68 -15.56 -15.42 -0.73
N LYS A 69 -15.01 -15.06 -1.90
CA LYS A 69 -13.57 -14.96 -2.12
C LYS A 69 -13.05 -13.53 -1.89
N PRO A 70 -11.87 -13.36 -1.27
CA PRO A 70 -11.20 -12.06 -1.23
C PRO A 70 -10.97 -11.56 -2.65
N TYR A 71 -11.32 -10.29 -2.90
CA TYR A 71 -11.13 -9.62 -4.18
C TYR A 71 -10.67 -8.18 -3.93
N GLY A 72 -9.98 -7.60 -4.91
CA GLY A 72 -9.36 -6.30 -4.76
C GLY A 72 -8.51 -5.94 -5.96
N ILE A 73 -7.76 -4.83 -5.85
CA ILE A 73 -6.82 -4.39 -6.86
C ILE A 73 -5.42 -4.79 -6.45
N CYS A 74 -4.69 -5.43 -7.35
CA CYS A 74 -3.25 -5.67 -7.24
C CYS A 74 -2.55 -4.96 -8.40
N VAL A 75 -1.59 -4.10 -8.10
CA VAL A 75 -0.75 -3.43 -9.10
C VAL A 75 0.69 -3.79 -8.81
N VAL A 76 1.39 -4.23 -9.86
CA VAL A 76 2.82 -4.53 -9.82
C VAL A 76 3.51 -3.70 -10.87
N VAL A 77 4.54 -2.96 -10.45
CA VAL A 77 5.44 -2.24 -11.35
C VAL A 77 6.83 -2.80 -11.15
N LEU A 78 7.46 -3.23 -12.25
CA LEU A 78 8.84 -3.66 -12.30
C LEU A 78 9.57 -2.76 -13.30
N SER A 79 10.72 -2.24 -12.92
CA SER A 79 11.51 -1.32 -13.73
C SER A 79 12.97 -1.73 -13.72
N ASN A 80 13.61 -1.71 -14.89
CA ASN A 80 15.06 -1.81 -15.06
C ASN A 80 15.77 -0.46 -14.89
N LYS A 81 15.14 0.46 -14.15
CA LYS A 81 15.75 1.68 -13.65
C LYS A 81 15.55 1.73 -12.14
N GLN A 82 16.63 1.98 -11.42
CA GLN A 82 16.63 2.11 -9.97
C GLN A 82 15.95 3.41 -9.51
N ASP A 83 15.95 4.44 -10.35
CA ASP A 83 15.35 5.75 -10.06
C ASP A 83 14.39 6.13 -11.19
N ALA A 84 13.09 6.09 -10.89
CA ALA A 84 12.03 6.58 -11.76
C ALA A 84 11.51 7.97 -11.33
N GLY A 85 12.01 8.52 -10.22
CA GLY A 85 11.52 9.77 -9.63
C GLY A 85 12.16 11.03 -10.22
N LYS A 86 13.36 10.93 -10.80
CA LYS A 86 14.11 12.09 -11.34
C LYS A 86 13.63 12.64 -12.70
N GLY A 87 12.50 12.18 -13.24
CA GLY A 87 11.97 12.63 -14.54
C GLY A 87 10.53 13.13 -14.53
N LEU A 88 9.89 13.19 -13.35
CA LEU A 88 8.50 13.59 -13.14
C LEU A 88 8.45 14.68 -12.06
N THR A 89 9.12 15.80 -12.30
CA THR A 89 9.02 17.05 -11.52
C THR A 89 9.09 18.23 -12.47
#